data_AF-A0A316Q9I6-F1
#
_entry.id   AF-A0A316Q9I6-F1
#
_cell.length_a   1.000
_cell.length_b   1.000
_cell.length_c   1.000
_cell.angle_alpha   90.00
_cell.angle_beta   90.00
_cell.angle_gamma   90.00
#
_symmetry.space_group_name_H-M   'P 1'
#
loop_
_entity.id
_entity.type
_entity.pdbx_description
1 polymer ?
#
loop_
_entity_poly.entity_id
_entity_poly.type
_entity_poly.pdbx_seq_one_letter_code
_entity_poly.pdbx_strand_id
1 'polypeptide(L)'
;MAQEKKGLIARMLEGKEKSEEYARSTLPTNRWQLFWDIFKGNFGKIFKVNLLILIFFLPIIAIFIFRVFFDQSNGMTYPFGANLAVGYPGIPNTVGLSESLLITSDLMMYGAIAVASFIAAIGLAGGMYVIRNMVWTEGIFVANDFWRGVKLNFWNALQAALFFSVIMLLCKFLINTTEFSFALGTLSKGQRVWFRISEAFSGVMIALAAMMSLWMIALGVNYKQGVWTLIKNSFLMTIGMLPQSLFFGVLALLPFGLFLIGGGLFSVIGGMLLILFDFAYALLVWLDFTQWAFDKFINPKIEGAKVGRGIYNKDGSSSLAGGDSEAALAYQRAILAAGKSQLVARPIKPIDDSLQVYELPQAFTREDLQRLKESKQNIAEDTDAYEQEHKNDKKYVDYNKQFEEREKALQEETDKKGRKKKRKPPKMLGE
;
A
#
# COMPACT_ATOMS: atom_id res chain seq x y z
N MET A 1 -41.85 18.24 -11.21
CA MET A 1 -42.40 17.33 -10.19
C MET A 1 -41.89 17.78 -8.84
N ALA A 2 -42.80 18.17 -7.95
CA ALA A 2 -42.48 18.80 -6.67
C ALA A 2 -41.84 17.79 -5.72
N GLN A 3 -40.64 18.08 -5.23
CA GLN A 3 -40.01 17.33 -4.14
C GLN A 3 -40.73 17.67 -2.83
N GLU A 4 -41.30 16.66 -2.19
CA GLU A 4 -41.85 16.77 -0.85
C GLU A 4 -40.79 17.30 0.12
N LYS A 5 -41.16 18.33 0.89
CA LYS A 5 -40.34 18.86 1.98
C LYS A 5 -40.29 17.82 3.11
N LYS A 6 -39.26 16.96 3.09
CA LYS A 6 -38.96 16.06 4.21
C LYS A 6 -38.63 16.88 5.48
N GLY A 7 -39.20 16.47 6.61
CA GLY A 7 -39.09 17.16 7.90
C GLY A 7 -37.69 17.16 8.52
N LEU A 8 -37.48 18.07 9.48
CA LEU A 8 -36.22 18.32 10.22
C LEU A 8 -35.54 17.05 10.74
N ILE A 9 -36.33 16.06 11.20
CA ILE A 9 -35.83 14.80 11.77
C ILE A 9 -35.21 13.91 10.69
N ALA A 10 -35.79 13.88 9.48
CA ALA A 10 -35.20 13.13 8.35
C ALA A 10 -33.88 13.76 7.90
N ARG A 11 -33.74 15.09 7.94
CA ARG A 11 -32.48 15.81 7.67
C ARG A 11 -31.41 15.61 8.75
N MET A 12 -31.80 15.26 9.97
CA MET A 12 -30.88 14.98 11.07
C MET A 12 -30.37 13.53 11.05
N LEU A 13 -31.17 12.60 10.52
CA LEU A 13 -30.84 11.17 10.40
C LEU A 13 -30.17 10.83 9.06
N GLU A 14 -30.69 11.38 7.95
CA GLU A 14 -30.05 11.34 6.63
C GLU A 14 -29.09 12.53 6.56
N GLY A 15 -27.90 12.39 7.15
CA GLY A 15 -26.82 13.35 6.94
C GLY A 15 -26.66 13.65 5.43
N LYS A 16 -26.40 14.90 5.07
CA LYS A 16 -26.29 15.32 3.66
C LYS A 16 -25.31 14.41 2.92
N GLU A 17 -25.74 13.80 1.82
CA GLU A 17 -24.84 13.10 0.91
C GLU A 17 -23.72 14.07 0.49
N LYS A 18 -22.49 13.72 0.86
CA LYS A 18 -21.29 14.42 0.41
C LYS A 18 -21.28 14.36 -1.11
N SER A 19 -21.26 15.50 -1.78
CA SER A 19 -21.15 15.55 -3.23
C SER A 19 -19.92 14.74 -3.67
N GLU A 20 -20.00 13.99 -4.77
CA GLU A 20 -18.90 13.14 -5.24
C GLU A 20 -17.58 13.93 -5.39
N GLU A 21 -17.68 15.22 -5.67
CA GLU A 21 -16.55 16.13 -5.76
C GLU A 21 -15.89 16.43 -4.39
N TYR A 22 -16.69 16.53 -3.32
CA TYR A 22 -16.18 16.65 -1.95
C TYR A 22 -15.52 15.36 -1.46
N ALA A 23 -16.10 14.20 -1.79
CA ALA A 23 -15.47 12.91 -1.48
C ALA A 23 -14.10 12.77 -2.17
N ARG A 24 -13.93 13.34 -3.37
CA ARG A 24 -12.65 13.37 -4.09
C ARG A 24 -11.64 14.34 -3.48
N SER A 25 -12.04 15.54 -3.08
CA SER A 25 -11.10 16.49 -2.46
C SER A 25 -10.62 16.07 -1.06
N THR A 26 -11.37 15.17 -0.38
CA THR A 26 -10.94 14.56 0.88
C THR A 26 -9.93 13.41 0.73
N LEU A 27 -9.57 13.03 -0.50
CA LEU A 27 -8.56 11.99 -0.72
C LEU A 27 -7.15 12.51 -0.38
N PRO A 28 -6.26 11.63 0.08
CA PRO A 28 -4.89 11.99 0.37
C PRO A 28 -4.16 12.50 -0.87
N THR A 29 -3.29 13.48 -0.69
CA THR A 29 -2.54 14.13 -1.80
C THR A 29 -1.24 13.40 -2.14
N ASN A 30 -0.76 12.54 -1.24
CA ASN A 30 0.44 11.73 -1.46
C ASN A 30 0.31 10.33 -0.82
N ARG A 31 1.20 9.42 -1.23
CA ARG A 31 1.24 8.02 -0.79
C ARG A 31 1.46 7.88 0.73
N TRP A 32 2.28 8.76 1.32
CA TRP A 32 2.51 8.78 2.76
C TRP A 32 1.27 9.13 3.59
N GLN A 33 0.48 10.11 3.14
CA GLN A 33 -0.81 10.44 3.73
C GLN A 33 -1.79 9.28 3.55
N LEU A 34 -1.84 8.70 2.35
CA LEU A 34 -2.68 7.54 2.05
C LEU A 34 -2.38 6.35 2.96
N PHE A 35 -1.10 6.07 3.22
CA PHE A 35 -0.70 5.05 4.19
C PHE A 35 -1.35 5.28 5.55
N TRP A 36 -1.23 6.49 6.11
CA TRP A 36 -1.76 6.80 7.44
C TRP A 36 -3.29 6.85 7.47
N ASP A 37 -3.92 7.33 6.40
CA ASP A 37 -5.37 7.34 6.24
C ASP A 37 -5.93 5.92 6.23
N ILE A 38 -5.30 5.01 5.49
CA ILE A 38 -5.69 3.59 5.49
C ILE A 38 -5.40 2.97 6.85
N PHE A 39 -4.21 3.17 7.39
CA PHE A 39 -3.77 2.53 8.63
C PHE A 39 -4.66 2.89 9.82
N LYS A 40 -4.99 4.17 9.97
CA LYS A 40 -5.83 4.67 11.07
C LYS A 40 -7.32 4.53 10.75
N GLY A 41 -7.75 4.89 9.54
CA GLY A 41 -9.15 4.90 9.14
C GLY A 41 -9.76 3.50 8.95
N ASN A 42 -8.93 2.50 8.62
CA ASN A 42 -9.36 1.11 8.44
C ASN A 42 -8.73 0.15 9.45
N PHE A 43 -8.28 0.62 10.61
CA PHE A 43 -7.54 -0.21 11.58
C PHE A 43 -8.26 -1.51 11.94
N GLY A 44 -9.58 -1.48 12.18
CA GLY A 44 -10.35 -2.68 12.48
C GLY A 44 -10.41 -3.70 11.31
N LYS A 45 -10.32 -3.23 10.06
CA LYS A 45 -10.23 -4.11 8.88
C LYS A 45 -8.81 -4.66 8.73
N ILE A 46 -7.78 -3.84 8.96
CA ILE A 46 -6.37 -4.26 8.96
C ILE A 46 -6.14 -5.35 9.99
N PHE A 47 -6.64 -5.18 11.22
CA PHE A 47 -6.59 -6.19 12.27
C PHE A 47 -7.22 -7.52 11.82
N LYS A 48 -8.43 -7.48 11.23
CA LYS A 48 -9.09 -8.69 10.70
C LYS A 48 -8.29 -9.37 9.59
N VAL A 49 -7.74 -8.60 8.65
CA VAL A 49 -6.88 -9.13 7.58
C VAL A 49 -5.63 -9.76 8.18
N ASN A 50 -5.01 -9.11 9.18
CA ASN A 50 -3.83 -9.62 9.87
C ASN A 50 -4.11 -10.99 10.50
N LEU A 51 -5.21 -11.13 11.24
CA LEU A 51 -5.60 -12.41 11.83
C LEU A 51 -5.82 -13.51 10.79
N LEU A 52 -6.46 -13.18 9.66
CA LEU A 52 -6.64 -14.15 8.57
C LEU A 52 -5.30 -14.59 7.99
N ILE A 53 -4.35 -13.68 7.76
CA ILE A 53 -3.00 -14.02 7.30
C ILE A 53 -2.32 -14.90 8.37
N LEU A 54 -2.38 -14.49 9.63
CA LEU A 54 -1.72 -15.15 10.76
C LEU A 54 -2.11 -16.63 10.88
N ILE A 55 -3.40 -16.96 10.70
CA ILE A 55 -3.88 -18.36 10.73
C ILE A 55 -3.11 -19.24 9.75
N PHE A 56 -2.84 -18.75 8.54
CA PHE A 56 -2.09 -19.49 7.52
C PHE A 56 -0.58 -19.45 7.72
N PHE A 57 -0.07 -18.53 8.54
CA PHE A 57 1.34 -18.47 8.95
C PHE A 57 1.63 -19.27 10.22
N LEU A 58 0.62 -19.78 10.94
CA LEU A 58 0.80 -20.62 12.14
C LEU A 58 1.76 -21.80 11.92
N PRO A 59 1.75 -22.54 10.78
CA PRO A 59 2.72 -23.60 10.56
C PRO A 59 4.17 -23.10 10.52
N ILE A 60 4.43 -21.94 9.90
CA ILE A 60 5.76 -21.32 9.87
C ILE A 60 6.16 -20.89 11.29
N ILE A 61 5.26 -20.25 12.03
CA ILE A 61 5.49 -19.85 13.42
C ILE A 61 5.81 -21.07 14.29
N ALA A 62 5.05 -22.16 14.14
CA ALA A 62 5.30 -23.41 14.85
C ALA A 62 6.68 -23.98 14.53
N ILE A 63 7.11 -23.96 13.25
CA ILE A 63 8.46 -24.39 12.85
C ILE A 63 9.55 -23.56 13.56
N PHE A 64 9.39 -22.24 13.67
CA PHE A 64 10.32 -21.40 14.43
C PHE A 64 10.34 -21.75 15.92
N ILE A 65 9.17 -21.98 16.52
CA ILE A 65 9.08 -22.40 17.93
C ILE A 65 9.76 -23.75 18.15
N PHE A 66 9.47 -24.74 17.31
CA PHE A 66 10.12 -26.05 17.36
C PHE A 66 11.63 -25.94 17.18
N ARG A 67 12.10 -25.04 16.31
CA ARG A 67 13.53 -24.78 16.15
C ARG A 67 14.17 -24.28 17.45
N VAL A 68 13.56 -23.31 18.12
CA VAL A 68 14.07 -22.78 19.38
C VAL A 68 14.17 -23.88 20.44
N PHE A 69 13.14 -24.72 20.58
CA PHE A 69 13.18 -25.85 21.51
C PHE A 69 14.21 -26.92 21.12
N PHE A 70 14.37 -27.20 19.83
CA PHE A 70 15.36 -28.16 19.33
C PHE A 70 16.78 -27.70 19.64
N ASP A 71 17.10 -26.42 19.39
CA ASP A 71 18.41 -25.85 19.68
C ASP A 71 18.70 -25.85 21.19
N GLN A 72 17.72 -25.52 22.04
CA GLN A 72 17.86 -25.62 23.49
C GLN A 72 18.09 -27.07 23.95
N SER A 73 17.35 -28.02 23.40
CA SER A 73 17.52 -29.45 23.69
C SER A 73 18.92 -29.93 23.30
N ASN A 74 19.40 -29.53 22.12
CA ASN A 74 20.77 -29.82 21.69
C ASN A 74 21.80 -29.22 22.66
N GLY A 75 21.60 -27.97 23.08
CA GLY A 75 22.45 -27.27 24.05
C GLY A 75 22.57 -27.98 25.41
N MET A 76 21.51 -28.65 25.85
CA MET A 76 21.50 -29.43 27.10
C MET A 76 22.05 -30.86 26.93
N THR A 77 21.86 -31.45 25.75
CA THR A 77 22.19 -32.86 25.48
C THR A 77 23.66 -33.04 25.08
N TYR A 78 24.19 -32.12 24.27
CA TYR A 78 25.53 -32.25 23.72
C TYR A 78 26.56 -31.47 24.54
N PRO A 79 27.76 -32.04 24.74
CA PRO A 79 28.76 -31.49 25.63
C PRO A 79 29.59 -30.37 24.95
N PHE A 80 28.94 -29.30 24.51
CA PHE A 80 29.60 -28.17 23.82
C PHE A 80 30.68 -27.48 24.68
N GLY A 81 30.58 -27.55 26.01
CA GLY A 81 31.56 -27.03 26.96
C GLY A 81 32.64 -28.03 27.40
N ALA A 82 32.61 -29.29 26.94
CA ALA A 82 33.52 -30.33 27.45
C ALA A 82 35.00 -30.11 27.07
N ASN A 83 35.28 -29.36 26.00
CA ASN A 83 36.67 -29.00 25.65
C ASN A 83 37.25 -27.86 26.51
N LEU A 84 36.44 -27.22 27.38
CA LEU A 84 36.88 -26.10 28.23
C LEU A 84 37.40 -26.54 29.61
N ALA A 85 37.20 -27.79 30.01
CA ALA A 85 37.66 -28.31 31.29
C ALA A 85 38.21 -29.73 31.17
N VAL A 86 39.34 -30.01 31.83
CA VAL A 86 39.95 -31.34 31.92
C VAL A 86 39.13 -32.19 32.90
N GLY A 87 38.02 -32.77 32.42
CA GLY A 87 37.11 -33.58 33.22
C GLY A 87 36.97 -35.00 32.66
N TYR A 88 37.09 -35.99 33.54
CA TYR A 88 36.80 -37.40 33.24
C TYR A 88 35.28 -37.64 33.33
N PRO A 89 34.65 -38.46 32.46
CA PRO A 89 35.25 -39.29 31.41
C PRO A 89 35.65 -38.51 30.16
N GLY A 90 36.66 -39.01 29.44
CA GLY A 90 37.10 -38.43 28.17
C GLY A 90 36.01 -38.56 27.10
N ILE A 91 35.34 -37.45 26.81
CA ILE A 91 34.30 -37.36 25.79
C ILE A 91 34.96 -37.34 24.39
N PRO A 92 34.39 -38.02 23.38
CA PRO A 92 34.94 -38.04 22.02
C PRO A 92 35.06 -36.64 21.41
N ASN A 93 36.00 -36.50 20.46
CA ASN A 93 36.28 -35.25 19.75
C ASN A 93 34.99 -34.59 19.22
N THR A 94 34.66 -33.39 19.73
CA THR A 94 33.46 -32.63 19.36
C THR A 94 33.71 -31.62 18.22
N VAL A 95 34.88 -31.64 17.58
CA VAL A 95 35.20 -30.76 16.44
C VAL A 95 34.16 -30.94 15.33
N GLY A 96 33.53 -29.84 14.91
CA GLY A 96 32.51 -29.85 13.86
C GLY A 96 31.13 -30.36 14.31
N LEU A 97 30.94 -30.76 15.58
CA LEU A 97 29.66 -31.26 16.08
C LEU A 97 28.57 -30.20 16.04
N SER A 98 28.89 -28.98 16.50
CA SER A 98 27.97 -27.82 16.44
C SER A 98 27.51 -27.53 15.02
N GLU A 99 28.45 -27.51 14.08
CA GLU A 99 28.23 -27.18 12.68
C GLU A 99 27.44 -28.30 11.99
N SER A 100 27.70 -29.56 12.32
CA SER A 100 26.92 -30.71 11.84
C SER A 100 25.47 -30.66 12.31
N LEU A 101 25.24 -30.35 13.60
CA LEU A 101 23.90 -30.18 14.15
C LEU A 101 23.17 -28.99 13.52
N LEU A 102 23.86 -27.88 13.25
CA LEU A 102 23.30 -26.73 12.54
C LEU A 102 22.91 -27.08 11.10
N ILE A 103 23.70 -27.88 10.37
CA ILE A 103 23.33 -28.37 9.03
C ILE A 103 21.99 -29.12 9.10
N THR A 104 21.87 -30.10 9.99
CA THR A 104 20.64 -30.90 10.12
C THR A 104 19.45 -30.04 10.52
N SER A 105 19.63 -29.18 11.53
CA SER A 105 18.56 -28.33 12.05
C SER A 105 18.07 -27.32 11.01
N ASP A 106 18.99 -26.66 10.28
CA ASP A 106 18.64 -25.69 9.24
C ASP A 106 18.00 -26.37 8.04
N LEU A 107 18.52 -27.54 7.62
CA LEU A 107 17.94 -28.30 6.51
C LEU A 107 16.48 -28.69 6.83
N MET A 108 16.22 -29.19 8.04
CA MET A 108 14.86 -29.51 8.48
C MET A 108 13.98 -28.26 8.56
N MET A 109 14.48 -27.18 9.15
CA MET A 109 13.73 -25.94 9.32
C MET A 109 13.36 -25.29 7.98
N TYR A 110 14.35 -25.00 7.12
CA TYR A 110 14.10 -24.33 5.85
C TYR A 110 13.38 -25.25 4.84
N GLY A 111 13.60 -26.56 4.92
CA GLY A 111 12.83 -27.55 4.17
C GLY A 111 11.36 -27.55 4.58
N ALA A 112 11.08 -27.55 5.89
CA ALA A 112 9.73 -27.45 6.42
C ALA A 112 9.06 -26.11 6.07
N ILE A 113 9.82 -25.00 6.09
CA ILE A 113 9.31 -23.68 5.65
C ILE A 113 8.89 -23.74 4.18
N ALA A 114 9.66 -24.37 3.30
CA ALA A 114 9.30 -24.51 1.89
C ALA A 114 7.99 -25.29 1.70
N VAL A 115 7.72 -26.31 2.52
CA VAL A 115 6.43 -27.03 2.52
C VAL A 115 5.32 -26.15 3.11
N ALA A 116 5.58 -25.47 4.23
CA ALA A 116 4.62 -24.58 4.87
C ALA A 116 4.25 -23.36 3.99
N SER A 117 5.10 -22.97 3.04
CA SER A 117 4.82 -21.93 2.04
C SER A 117 3.55 -22.22 1.23
N PHE A 118 3.17 -23.49 1.03
CA PHE A 118 1.90 -23.84 0.38
C PHE A 118 0.67 -23.34 1.15
N ILE A 119 0.75 -23.39 2.48
CA ILE A 119 -0.31 -22.90 3.36
C ILE A 119 -0.19 -21.38 3.51
N ALA A 120 1.00 -20.87 3.76
CA ALA A 120 1.24 -19.42 3.93
C ALA A 120 0.86 -18.61 2.69
N ALA A 121 0.99 -19.19 1.48
CA ALA A 121 0.55 -18.58 0.24
C ALA A 121 -0.96 -18.25 0.22
N ILE A 122 -1.79 -19.00 0.93
CA ILE A 122 -3.22 -18.69 1.09
C ILE A 122 -3.38 -17.37 1.84
N GLY A 123 -2.67 -17.25 2.98
CA GLY A 123 -2.59 -16.02 3.77
C GLY A 123 -2.16 -14.82 2.94
N LEU A 124 -1.01 -14.96 2.27
CA LEU A 124 -0.43 -13.92 1.43
C LEU A 124 -1.38 -13.51 0.31
N ALA A 125 -1.95 -14.46 -0.44
CA ALA A 125 -2.82 -14.17 -1.60
C ALA A 125 -4.09 -13.41 -1.24
N GLY A 126 -4.75 -13.80 -0.14
CA GLY A 126 -5.92 -13.08 0.35
C GLY A 126 -5.55 -11.71 0.92
N GLY A 127 -4.49 -11.66 1.75
CA GLY A 127 -4.02 -10.44 2.39
C GLY A 127 -3.60 -9.37 1.38
N MET A 128 -2.75 -9.73 0.42
CA MET A 128 -2.25 -8.81 -0.61
C MET A 128 -3.38 -8.23 -1.48
N TYR A 129 -4.42 -9.01 -1.77
CA TYR A 129 -5.57 -8.53 -2.55
C TYR A 129 -6.38 -7.50 -1.77
N VAL A 130 -6.71 -7.80 -0.51
CA VAL A 130 -7.48 -6.89 0.34
C VAL A 130 -6.72 -5.59 0.58
N ILE A 131 -5.44 -5.69 0.95
CA ILE A 131 -4.60 -4.51 1.19
C ILE A 131 -4.40 -3.69 -0.08
N ARG A 132 -4.18 -4.32 -1.25
CA ARG A 132 -4.10 -3.59 -2.52
C ARG A 132 -5.39 -2.80 -2.77
N ASN A 133 -6.56 -3.41 -2.58
CA ASN A 133 -7.83 -2.73 -2.79
C ASN A 133 -8.02 -1.56 -1.78
N MET A 134 -7.53 -1.70 -0.54
CA MET A 134 -7.47 -0.56 0.40
C MET A 134 -6.58 0.57 -0.13
N VAL A 135 -5.40 0.26 -0.68
CA VAL A 135 -4.50 1.26 -1.29
C VAL A 135 -5.13 1.94 -2.50
N TRP A 136 -6.01 1.23 -3.21
CA TRP A 136 -6.83 1.83 -4.26
C TRP A 136 -8.05 2.59 -3.76
N THR A 137 -8.23 2.70 -2.43
CA THR A 137 -9.39 3.32 -1.76
C THR A 137 -10.73 2.71 -2.20
N GLU A 138 -10.71 1.45 -2.63
CA GLU A 138 -11.93 0.72 -3.00
C GLU A 138 -12.65 0.23 -1.72
N GLY A 139 -13.99 0.20 -1.78
CA GLY A 139 -14.80 -0.36 -0.69
C GLY A 139 -14.53 -1.85 -0.54
N ILE A 140 -14.02 -2.25 0.63
CA ILE A 140 -13.65 -3.64 0.91
C ILE A 140 -14.51 -4.32 1.99
N PHE A 141 -14.89 -5.56 1.70
CA PHE A 141 -15.47 -6.53 2.62
C PHE A 141 -14.44 -7.63 2.92
N VAL A 142 -13.71 -7.46 4.02
CA VAL A 142 -12.50 -8.25 4.36
C VAL A 142 -12.62 -9.75 4.08
N ALA A 143 -13.65 -10.43 4.60
CA ALA A 143 -13.77 -11.89 4.47
C ALA A 143 -14.00 -12.34 3.02
N ASN A 144 -14.92 -11.69 2.30
CA ASN A 144 -15.26 -12.07 0.94
C ASN A 144 -14.12 -11.72 -0.03
N ASP A 145 -13.53 -10.55 0.12
CA ASP A 145 -12.42 -10.10 -0.71
C ASP A 145 -11.15 -10.92 -0.45
N PHE A 146 -10.91 -11.37 0.79
CA PHE A 146 -9.80 -12.25 1.10
C PHE A 146 -9.88 -13.56 0.30
N TRP A 147 -11.01 -14.28 0.37
CA TRP A 147 -11.18 -15.53 -0.38
C TRP A 147 -11.21 -15.33 -1.89
N ARG A 148 -11.73 -14.20 -2.36
CA ARG A 148 -11.61 -13.80 -3.77
C ARG A 148 -10.13 -13.62 -4.16
N GLY A 149 -9.37 -12.95 -3.31
CA GLY A 149 -7.93 -12.74 -3.46
C GLY A 149 -7.14 -14.04 -3.55
N VAL A 150 -7.46 -15.01 -2.68
CA VAL A 150 -6.89 -16.37 -2.72
C VAL A 150 -7.14 -17.00 -4.09
N LYS A 151 -8.38 -17.05 -4.56
CA LYS A 151 -8.72 -17.68 -5.85
C LYS A 151 -8.00 -17.05 -7.04
N LEU A 152 -7.75 -15.74 -7.00
CA LEU A 152 -7.13 -15.00 -8.10
C LEU A 152 -5.60 -15.05 -8.07
N ASN A 153 -4.99 -15.01 -6.88
CA ASN A 153 -3.56 -14.73 -6.73
C ASN A 153 -2.78 -15.84 -6.02
N PHE A 154 -3.41 -16.96 -5.66
CA PHE A 154 -2.75 -18.07 -4.95
C PHE A 154 -1.44 -18.48 -5.61
N TRP A 155 -1.42 -18.68 -6.93
CA TRP A 155 -0.22 -19.08 -7.65
C TRP A 155 0.89 -18.04 -7.62
N ASN A 156 0.56 -16.75 -7.68
CA ASN A 156 1.55 -15.67 -7.62
C ASN A 156 2.16 -15.57 -6.22
N ALA A 157 1.33 -15.68 -5.18
CA ALA A 157 1.79 -15.71 -3.80
C ALA A 157 2.64 -16.96 -3.52
N LEU A 158 2.21 -18.13 -4.00
CA LEU A 158 2.92 -19.40 -3.83
C LEU A 158 4.29 -19.37 -4.52
N GLN A 159 4.36 -18.87 -5.75
CA GLN A 159 5.62 -18.75 -6.47
C GLN A 159 6.59 -17.83 -5.76
N ALA A 160 6.14 -16.68 -5.24
CA ALA A 160 6.99 -15.77 -4.48
C ALA A 160 7.50 -16.41 -3.18
N ALA A 161 6.60 -17.07 -2.44
CA ALA A 161 6.94 -17.76 -1.19
C ALA A 161 7.93 -18.92 -1.42
N LEU A 162 7.68 -19.76 -2.43
CA LEU A 162 8.57 -20.87 -2.79
C LEU A 162 9.91 -20.39 -3.33
N PHE A 163 9.92 -19.35 -4.17
CA PHE A 163 11.14 -18.75 -4.69
C PHE A 163 12.05 -18.34 -3.53
N PHE A 164 11.52 -17.63 -2.55
CA PHE A 164 12.29 -17.23 -1.38
C PHE A 164 12.71 -18.43 -0.52
N SER A 165 11.78 -19.33 -0.17
CA SER A 165 12.08 -20.44 0.73
C SER A 165 13.11 -21.43 0.14
N VAL A 166 13.06 -21.68 -1.17
CA VAL A 166 14.03 -22.56 -1.85
C VAL A 166 15.41 -21.91 -1.92
N ILE A 167 15.50 -20.62 -2.26
CA ILE A 167 16.80 -19.92 -2.26
C ILE A 167 17.37 -19.86 -0.84
N MET A 168 16.55 -19.56 0.16
CA MET A 168 16.94 -19.60 1.57
C MET A 168 17.52 -20.96 1.97
N LEU A 169 16.81 -22.05 1.65
CA LEU A 169 17.24 -23.42 1.93
C LEU A 169 18.60 -23.72 1.29
N LEU A 170 18.75 -23.44 0.00
CA LEU A 170 19.98 -23.72 -0.75
C LEU A 170 21.16 -22.88 -0.22
N CYS A 171 20.97 -21.57 -0.05
CA CYS A 171 22.03 -20.68 0.43
C CYS A 171 22.43 -21.00 1.87
N LYS A 172 21.48 -21.32 2.76
CA LYS A 172 21.80 -21.72 4.13
C LYS A 172 22.49 -23.07 4.21
N PHE A 173 22.11 -24.02 3.35
CA PHE A 173 22.84 -25.28 3.22
C PHE A 173 24.30 -25.06 2.79
N LEU A 174 24.55 -24.18 1.81
CA LEU A 174 25.90 -23.84 1.37
C LEU A 174 26.73 -23.14 2.47
N ILE A 175 26.13 -22.19 3.19
CA ILE A 175 26.76 -21.51 4.32
C ILE A 175 27.15 -22.52 5.41
N ASN A 176 26.22 -23.38 5.81
CA ASN A 176 26.48 -24.33 6.90
C ASN A 176 27.51 -25.40 6.48
N THR A 177 27.50 -25.83 5.22
CA THR A 177 28.52 -26.74 4.67
C THR A 177 29.90 -26.09 4.66
N THR A 178 29.94 -24.77 4.41
CA THR A 178 31.17 -23.98 4.45
C THR A 178 31.73 -23.94 5.87
N GLU A 179 30.91 -23.56 6.86
CA GLU A 179 31.31 -23.51 8.26
C GLU A 179 31.73 -24.88 8.80
N PHE A 180 31.01 -25.95 8.45
CA PHE A 180 31.39 -27.32 8.80
C PHE A 180 32.76 -27.72 8.23
N SER A 181 33.04 -27.38 6.97
CA SER A 181 34.34 -27.65 6.34
C SER A 181 35.47 -26.85 6.97
N PHE A 182 35.19 -25.63 7.45
CA PHE A 182 36.14 -24.84 8.25
C PHE A 182 36.43 -25.51 9.60
N ALA A 183 35.39 -25.96 10.30
CA ALA A 183 35.50 -26.59 11.61
C ALA A 183 36.33 -27.88 11.56
N LEU A 184 36.14 -28.71 10.52
CA LEU A 184 36.91 -29.94 10.34
C LEU A 184 38.38 -29.72 9.93
N GLY A 185 38.77 -28.49 9.56
CA GLY A 185 40.14 -28.19 9.14
C GLY A 185 40.56 -28.85 7.82
N THR A 186 39.62 -29.40 7.06
CA THR A 186 39.87 -30.15 5.80
C THR A 186 40.25 -29.26 4.63
N LEU A 187 40.05 -27.95 4.75
CA LEU A 187 40.29 -26.96 3.70
C LEU A 187 41.75 -26.48 3.66
N SER A 188 42.37 -26.56 2.49
CA SER A 188 43.65 -25.90 2.19
C SER A 188 43.53 -24.36 2.23
N LYS A 189 44.66 -23.65 2.34
CA LYS A 189 44.69 -22.17 2.40
C LYS A 189 43.93 -21.50 1.24
N GLY A 190 44.09 -22.02 0.01
CA GLY A 190 43.38 -21.48 -1.16
C GLY A 190 41.87 -21.76 -1.14
N GLN A 191 41.46 -22.95 -0.72
CA GLN A 191 40.04 -23.31 -0.61
C GLN A 191 39.31 -22.47 0.43
N ARG A 192 39.97 -22.14 1.55
CA ARG A 192 39.41 -21.27 2.59
C ARG A 192 38.97 -19.90 2.05
N VAL A 193 39.76 -19.29 1.16
CA VAL A 193 39.39 -17.99 0.55
C VAL A 193 38.12 -18.12 -0.30
N TRP A 194 38.06 -19.14 -1.17
CA TRP A 194 36.89 -19.38 -2.03
C TRP A 194 35.62 -19.67 -1.23
N PHE A 195 35.74 -20.45 -0.16
CA PHE A 195 34.61 -20.77 0.72
C PHE A 195 34.06 -19.53 1.43
N ARG A 196 34.92 -18.62 1.93
CA ARG A 196 34.46 -17.33 2.51
C ARG A 196 33.76 -16.43 1.49
N ILE A 197 34.25 -16.40 0.25
CA ILE A 197 33.58 -15.63 -0.82
C ILE A 197 32.20 -16.23 -1.13
N SER A 198 32.10 -17.56 -1.20
CA SER A 198 30.82 -18.26 -1.44
C SER A 198 29.80 -18.04 -0.32
N GLU A 199 30.26 -18.05 0.94
CA GLU A 199 29.45 -17.74 2.12
C GLU A 199 28.88 -16.31 2.04
N ALA A 200 29.74 -15.32 1.80
CA ALA A 200 29.33 -13.92 1.65
C ALA A 200 28.36 -13.73 0.48
N PHE A 201 28.63 -14.36 -0.67
CA PHE A 201 27.74 -14.35 -1.82
C PHE A 201 26.37 -14.96 -1.50
N SER A 202 26.33 -16.08 -0.77
CA SER A 202 25.08 -16.73 -0.34
C SER A 202 24.25 -15.81 0.55
N GLY A 203 24.88 -15.05 1.46
CA GLY A 203 24.20 -14.03 2.27
C GLY A 203 23.59 -12.90 1.42
N VAL A 204 24.33 -12.40 0.42
CA VAL A 204 23.83 -11.39 -0.52
C VAL A 204 22.66 -11.95 -1.36
N MET A 205 22.76 -13.19 -1.82
CA MET A 205 21.70 -13.86 -2.58
C MET A 205 20.42 -14.03 -1.77
N ILE A 206 20.51 -14.33 -0.48
CA ILE A 206 19.36 -14.38 0.44
C ILE A 206 18.68 -13.02 0.52
N ALA A 207 19.45 -11.94 0.76
CA ALA A 207 18.90 -10.60 0.86
C ALA A 207 18.25 -10.15 -0.45
N LEU A 208 18.91 -10.43 -1.59
CA LEU A 208 18.37 -10.15 -2.91
C LEU A 208 17.07 -10.93 -3.17
N ALA A 209 17.03 -12.23 -2.83
CA ALA A 209 15.86 -13.07 -3.03
C ALA A 209 14.67 -12.63 -2.15
N ALA A 210 14.93 -12.20 -0.91
CA ALA A 210 13.92 -11.60 -0.04
C ALA A 210 13.27 -10.38 -0.72
N MET A 211 14.10 -9.44 -1.19
CA MET A 211 13.61 -8.24 -1.89
C MET A 211 12.87 -8.57 -3.19
N MET A 212 13.39 -9.51 -3.97
CA MET A 212 12.73 -9.98 -5.18
C MET A 212 11.36 -10.60 -4.87
N SER A 213 11.24 -11.39 -3.81
CA SER A 213 9.96 -12.01 -3.43
C SER A 213 8.88 -10.98 -3.07
N LEU A 214 9.27 -9.89 -2.42
CA LEU A 214 8.36 -8.78 -2.14
C LEU A 214 7.90 -8.10 -3.45
N TRP A 215 8.80 -7.91 -4.41
CA TRP A 215 8.44 -7.41 -5.75
C TRP A 215 7.57 -8.40 -6.52
N MET A 216 7.80 -9.71 -6.40
CA MET A 216 6.96 -10.74 -7.03
C MET A 216 5.53 -10.70 -6.48
N ILE A 217 5.36 -10.48 -5.18
CA ILE A 217 4.04 -10.29 -4.56
C ILE A 217 3.36 -9.05 -5.18
N ALA A 218 4.04 -7.90 -5.19
CA ALA A 218 3.46 -6.67 -5.70
C ALA A 218 3.10 -6.76 -7.20
N LEU A 219 4.01 -7.25 -8.04
CA LEU A 219 3.78 -7.39 -9.47
C LEU A 219 2.71 -8.45 -9.77
N GLY A 220 2.75 -9.58 -9.08
CA GLY A 220 1.82 -10.69 -9.30
C GLY A 220 0.38 -10.35 -8.97
N VAL A 221 0.12 -9.44 -8.03
CA VAL A 221 -1.25 -9.01 -7.74
C VAL A 221 -1.74 -7.90 -8.66
N ASN A 222 -0.84 -7.08 -9.22
CA ASN A 222 -1.24 -5.94 -10.05
C ASN A 222 -1.25 -6.26 -11.54
N TYR A 223 -0.43 -7.22 -11.99
CA TYR A 223 -0.25 -7.54 -13.39
C TYR A 223 -0.29 -9.04 -13.62
N LYS A 224 -0.98 -9.45 -14.68
CA LYS A 224 -0.97 -10.84 -15.14
C LYS A 224 0.33 -11.11 -15.89
N GLN A 225 1.24 -11.88 -15.28
CA GLN A 225 2.54 -12.22 -15.85
C GLN A 225 2.84 -13.71 -15.69
N GLY A 226 3.64 -14.28 -16.59
CA GLY A 226 4.17 -15.63 -16.43
C GLY A 226 5.31 -15.69 -15.41
N VAL A 227 5.62 -16.88 -14.89
CA VAL A 227 6.60 -17.09 -13.80
C VAL A 227 7.96 -16.48 -14.11
N TRP A 228 8.53 -16.78 -15.28
CA TRP A 228 9.84 -16.27 -15.68
C TRP A 228 9.85 -14.75 -15.87
N THR A 229 8.77 -14.20 -16.42
CA THR A 229 8.60 -12.75 -16.57
C THR A 229 8.49 -12.08 -15.21
N LEU A 230 7.75 -12.67 -14.27
CA LEU A 230 7.61 -12.18 -12.91
C LEU A 230 8.97 -12.14 -12.19
N ILE A 231 9.77 -13.20 -12.28
CA ILE A 231 11.12 -13.26 -11.67
C ILE A 231 12.03 -12.20 -12.30
N LYS A 232 12.08 -12.11 -13.64
CA LYS A 232 12.92 -11.14 -14.35
C LYS A 232 12.53 -9.70 -14.01
N ASN A 233 11.24 -9.40 -14.01
CA ASN A 233 10.72 -8.08 -13.67
C ASN A 233 10.99 -7.73 -12.21
N SER A 234 10.83 -8.70 -11.30
CA SER A 234 11.11 -8.50 -9.87
C SER A 234 12.59 -8.23 -9.62
N PHE A 235 13.48 -8.92 -10.34
CA PHE A 235 14.92 -8.64 -10.31
C PHE A 235 15.21 -7.21 -10.80
N LEU A 236 14.65 -6.82 -11.96
CA LEU A 236 14.86 -5.49 -12.52
C LEU A 236 14.38 -4.38 -11.57
N MET A 237 13.22 -4.57 -10.93
CA MET A 237 12.70 -3.61 -9.95
C MET A 237 13.54 -3.56 -8.68
N THR A 238 14.03 -4.71 -8.21
CA THR A 238 14.90 -4.80 -7.03
C THR A 238 16.20 -4.04 -7.23
N ILE A 239 16.86 -4.22 -8.39
CA ILE A 239 18.12 -3.52 -8.69
C ILE A 239 17.87 -2.05 -9.06
N GLY A 240 16.86 -1.79 -9.91
CA GLY A 240 16.55 -0.44 -10.39
C GLY A 240 16.08 0.51 -9.28
N MET A 241 15.55 -0.04 -8.17
CA MET A 241 15.10 0.74 -7.00
C MET A 241 15.74 0.24 -5.72
N LEU A 242 16.99 -0.21 -5.77
CA LEU A 242 17.64 -0.85 -4.61
C LEU A 242 17.59 0.03 -3.33
N PRO A 243 17.92 1.33 -3.36
CA PRO A 243 17.87 2.16 -2.15
C PRO A 243 16.47 2.26 -1.55
N GLN A 244 15.45 2.49 -2.39
CA GLN A 244 14.06 2.61 -1.94
C GLN A 244 13.51 1.27 -1.48
N SER A 245 13.80 0.20 -2.22
CA SER A 245 13.39 -1.15 -1.88
C SER A 245 13.97 -1.56 -0.52
N LEU A 246 15.26 -1.30 -0.27
CA LEU A 246 15.87 -1.55 1.03
C LEU A 246 15.21 -0.73 2.15
N PHE A 247 15.02 0.57 1.93
CA PHE A 247 14.38 1.44 2.92
C PHE A 247 12.97 0.98 3.30
N PHE A 248 12.10 0.76 2.30
CA PHE A 248 10.71 0.34 2.54
C PHE A 248 10.61 -1.14 2.96
N GLY A 249 11.56 -1.99 2.57
CA GLY A 249 11.64 -3.38 3.03
C GLY A 249 11.97 -3.45 4.51
N VAL A 250 12.96 -2.67 4.98
CA VAL A 250 13.28 -2.55 6.41
C VAL A 250 12.11 -1.93 7.17
N LEU A 251 11.48 -0.89 6.62
CA LEU A 251 10.32 -0.26 7.26
C LEU A 251 9.15 -1.25 7.41
N ALA A 252 8.86 -2.05 6.37
CA ALA A 252 7.82 -3.07 6.41
C ALA A 252 8.09 -4.15 7.46
N LEU A 253 9.35 -4.52 7.66
CA LEU A 253 9.77 -5.56 8.61
C LEU A 253 10.05 -5.05 10.03
N LEU A 254 9.97 -3.73 10.26
CA LEU A 254 10.29 -3.13 11.55
C LEU A 254 9.52 -3.77 12.72
N PRO A 255 8.20 -4.02 12.63
CA PRO A 255 7.48 -4.66 13.73
C PRO A 255 7.95 -6.11 14.01
N PHE A 256 8.26 -6.87 12.94
CA PHE A 256 8.84 -8.21 13.06
C PHE A 256 10.22 -8.18 13.72
N GLY A 257 11.02 -7.15 13.42
CA GLY A 257 12.34 -6.95 14.02
C GLY A 257 12.30 -6.80 15.54
N LEU A 258 11.26 -6.15 16.09
CA LEU A 258 11.07 -6.03 17.54
C LEU A 258 10.87 -7.39 18.19
N PHE A 259 10.09 -8.28 17.55
CA PHE A 259 9.88 -9.65 18.04
C PHE A 259 11.18 -10.46 18.01
N LEU A 260 11.90 -10.43 16.88
CA LEU A 260 13.06 -11.27 16.61
C LEU A 260 14.35 -10.82 17.32
N ILE A 261 14.54 -9.52 17.52
CA ILE A 261 15.81 -8.94 18.02
C ILE A 261 15.64 -8.32 19.40
N GLY A 262 14.43 -7.89 19.78
CA GLY A 262 14.21 -6.99 20.89
C GLY A 262 14.63 -7.50 22.28
N GLY A 263 14.46 -8.79 22.55
CA GLY A 263 14.71 -9.41 23.86
C GLY A 263 13.77 -8.91 24.96
N GLY A 264 13.50 -9.75 25.97
CA GLY A 264 12.69 -9.38 27.14
C GLY A 264 11.35 -8.70 26.80
N LEU A 265 11.15 -7.48 27.30
CA LEU A 265 9.93 -6.69 27.07
C LEU A 265 9.69 -6.38 25.58
N PHE A 266 10.73 -6.12 24.79
CA PHE A 266 10.56 -5.76 23.37
C PHE A 266 10.09 -6.95 22.53
N SER A 267 10.52 -8.18 22.85
CA SER A 267 9.98 -9.39 22.22
C SER A 267 8.52 -9.63 22.58
N VAL A 268 8.09 -9.31 23.81
CA VAL A 268 6.67 -9.38 24.20
C VAL A 268 5.85 -8.36 23.41
N ILE A 269 6.31 -7.12 23.31
CA ILE A 269 5.67 -6.07 22.51
C ILE A 269 5.60 -6.50 21.04
N GLY A 270 6.71 -6.96 20.45
CA GLY A 270 6.73 -7.48 19.09
C GLY A 270 5.75 -8.64 18.87
N GLY A 271 5.63 -9.55 19.85
CA GLY A 271 4.64 -10.62 19.81
C GLY A 271 3.20 -10.13 19.82
N MET A 272 2.90 -9.06 20.57
CA MET A 272 1.60 -8.40 20.53
C MET A 272 1.34 -7.74 19.18
N LEU A 273 2.33 -7.03 18.62
CA LEU A 273 2.21 -6.38 17.31
C LEU A 273 1.97 -7.41 16.19
N LEU A 274 2.64 -8.58 16.25
CA LEU A 274 2.41 -9.71 15.34
C LEU A 274 0.93 -10.12 15.29
N ILE A 275 0.29 -10.21 16.45
CA ILE A 275 -1.13 -10.57 16.56
C ILE A 275 -2.03 -9.42 16.08
N LEU A 276 -1.66 -8.17 16.39
CA LEU A 276 -2.46 -7.01 16.06
C LEU A 276 -2.42 -6.68 14.56
N PHE A 277 -1.26 -6.45 13.96
CA PHE A 277 -1.22 -5.93 12.60
C PHE A 277 0.04 -6.20 11.76
N ASP A 278 1.10 -6.84 12.26
CA ASP A 278 2.40 -6.87 11.56
C ASP A 278 2.36 -7.34 10.10
N PHE A 279 1.68 -8.44 9.79
CA PHE A 279 1.59 -8.93 8.41
C PHE A 279 0.83 -7.97 7.51
N ALA A 280 -0.30 -7.45 7.99
CA ALA A 280 -1.09 -6.49 7.24
C ALA A 280 -0.36 -5.15 7.07
N TYR A 281 0.39 -4.72 8.08
CA TYR A 281 1.24 -3.54 8.04
C TYR A 281 2.37 -3.70 7.03
N ALA A 282 3.10 -4.81 7.05
CA ALA A 282 4.18 -5.06 6.10
C ALA A 282 3.67 -5.05 4.65
N LEU A 283 2.53 -5.69 4.40
CA LEU A 283 1.87 -5.63 3.10
C LEU A 283 1.42 -4.22 2.75
N LEU A 284 0.91 -3.44 3.71
CA LEU A 284 0.44 -2.07 3.45
C LEU A 284 1.61 -1.14 3.09
N VAL A 285 2.69 -1.15 3.88
CA VAL A 285 3.91 -0.38 3.59
C VAL A 285 4.45 -0.76 2.21
N TRP A 286 4.57 -2.05 1.94
CA TRP A 286 5.15 -2.53 0.69
C TRP A 286 4.25 -2.25 -0.53
N LEU A 287 2.95 -2.50 -0.42
CA LEU A 287 2.01 -2.28 -1.53
C LEU A 287 1.81 -0.79 -1.81
N ASP A 288 1.79 0.08 -0.80
CA ASP A 288 1.71 1.51 -1.04
C ASP A 288 2.97 2.04 -1.75
N PHE A 289 4.16 1.64 -1.31
CA PHE A 289 5.42 1.94 -1.99
C PHE A 289 5.45 1.41 -3.43
N THR A 290 5.05 0.16 -3.65
CA THR A 290 5.10 -0.43 -4.99
C THR A 290 4.06 0.18 -5.93
N GLN A 291 2.89 0.62 -5.45
CA GLN A 291 1.94 1.38 -6.27
C GLN A 291 2.53 2.72 -6.72
N TRP A 292 3.27 3.42 -5.85
CA TRP A 292 4.03 4.60 -6.27
C TRP A 292 5.02 4.28 -7.40
N ALA A 293 5.77 3.19 -7.25
CA ALA A 293 6.73 2.77 -8.28
C ALA A 293 6.03 2.38 -9.59
N PHE A 294 4.89 1.69 -9.50
CA PHE A 294 4.09 1.33 -10.67
C PHE A 294 3.55 2.54 -11.39
N ASP A 295 3.01 3.51 -10.66
CA ASP A 295 2.53 4.77 -11.21
C ASP A 295 3.62 5.57 -11.91
N LYS A 296 4.85 5.52 -11.41
CA LYS A 296 5.97 6.27 -11.97
C LYS A 296 6.63 5.58 -13.16
N PHE A 297 6.76 4.25 -13.13
CA PHE A 297 7.65 3.53 -14.05
C PHE A 297 6.96 2.52 -14.97
N ILE A 298 5.78 2.02 -14.60
CA ILE A 298 5.07 0.92 -15.31
C ILE A 298 3.75 1.41 -15.91
N ASN A 299 2.81 1.89 -15.09
CA ASN A 299 1.45 2.26 -15.51
C ASN A 299 1.42 3.25 -16.69
N PRO A 300 2.28 4.28 -16.78
CA PRO A 300 2.28 5.20 -17.93
C PRO A 300 2.62 4.53 -19.28
N LYS A 301 3.19 3.33 -19.25
CA LYS A 301 3.60 2.57 -20.45
C LYS A 301 2.60 1.48 -20.84
N ILE A 302 1.53 1.30 -20.07
CA ILE A 302 0.50 0.29 -20.31
C ILE A 302 -0.78 1.02 -20.73
N GLU A 303 -1.28 0.71 -21.92
CA GLU A 303 -2.51 1.28 -22.45
C GLU A 303 -3.70 0.93 -21.53
N GLY A 304 -4.47 1.95 -21.13
CA GLY A 304 -5.63 1.79 -20.22
C GLY A 304 -5.30 1.60 -18.73
N ALA A 305 -4.02 1.57 -18.34
CA ALA A 305 -3.66 1.55 -16.93
C ALA A 305 -3.91 2.93 -16.28
N LYS A 306 -4.59 2.93 -15.13
CA LYS A 306 -4.86 4.18 -14.40
C LYS A 306 -3.68 4.50 -13.49
N VAL A 307 -3.20 5.74 -13.55
CA VAL A 307 -2.11 6.27 -12.71
C VAL A 307 -2.70 6.99 -11.50
N GLY A 308 -2.07 6.88 -10.32
CA GLY A 308 -2.45 7.63 -9.13
C GLY A 308 -3.75 7.13 -8.48
N ARG A 309 -3.97 5.80 -8.47
CA ARG A 309 -5.11 5.21 -7.75
C ARG A 309 -5.02 5.46 -6.26
N GLY A 310 -6.14 5.90 -5.68
CA GLY A 310 -6.28 6.21 -4.25
C GLY A 310 -5.77 7.59 -3.83
N ILE A 311 -5.36 8.44 -4.76
CA ILE A 311 -4.77 9.76 -4.46
C ILE A 311 -5.56 10.86 -5.18
N TYR A 312 -5.70 12.01 -4.51
CA TYR A 312 -6.20 13.22 -5.14
C TYR A 312 -5.15 13.79 -6.09
N ASN A 313 -5.44 13.76 -7.39
CA ASN A 313 -4.63 14.45 -8.37
C ASN A 313 -5.28 15.80 -8.70
N LYS A 314 -4.57 16.90 -8.40
CA LYS A 314 -5.02 18.29 -8.68
C LYS A 314 -5.29 18.56 -10.17
N ASP A 315 -4.76 17.72 -11.05
CA ASP A 315 -5.01 17.79 -12.49
C ASP A 315 -6.29 17.08 -12.96
N GLY A 316 -7.09 16.52 -12.03
CA GLY A 316 -8.35 15.83 -12.34
C GLY A 316 -8.18 14.39 -12.82
N SER A 317 -6.94 13.87 -12.88
CA SER A 317 -6.67 12.48 -13.31
C SER A 317 -6.94 11.42 -12.24
N SER A 318 -7.46 11.80 -11.06
CA SER A 318 -7.75 10.87 -9.97
C SER A 318 -8.73 9.79 -10.43
N SER A 319 -8.26 8.56 -10.42
CA SER A 319 -8.88 7.36 -11.01
C SER A 319 -10.12 6.81 -10.28
N LEU A 320 -10.64 7.54 -9.28
CA LEU A 320 -11.91 7.27 -8.62
C LEU A 320 -13.14 7.62 -9.46
N ALA A 321 -12.94 8.00 -10.72
CA ALA A 321 -13.94 7.76 -11.74
C ALA A 321 -14.08 6.24 -11.96
N GLY A 322 -15.13 5.67 -11.38
CA GLY A 322 -15.80 4.54 -12.01
C GLY A 322 -16.25 4.96 -13.40
N GLY A 323 -15.35 4.86 -14.38
CA GLY A 323 -15.55 5.31 -15.75
C GLY A 323 -15.80 6.81 -15.87
N ASP A 324 -15.42 7.37 -17.01
CA ASP A 324 -16.30 8.38 -17.57
C ASP A 324 -17.61 7.64 -17.92
N SER A 325 -18.49 7.49 -16.93
CA SER A 325 -19.85 7.03 -17.19
C SER A 325 -20.44 7.96 -18.23
N GLU A 326 -21.12 7.41 -19.22
CA GLU A 326 -21.88 8.18 -20.20
C GLU A 326 -22.76 9.24 -19.52
N ALA A 327 -23.21 8.97 -18.28
CA ALA A 327 -23.92 9.90 -17.42
C ALA A 327 -23.07 11.11 -16.93
N ALA A 328 -21.79 10.93 -16.61
CA ALA A 328 -20.90 12.02 -16.19
C ALA A 328 -20.56 12.95 -17.38
N LEU A 329 -20.31 12.36 -18.56
CA LEU A 329 -20.14 13.12 -19.80
C LEU A 329 -21.45 13.82 -20.21
N ALA A 330 -22.60 13.15 -20.10
CA ALA A 330 -23.91 13.75 -20.34
C ALA A 330 -24.21 14.89 -19.37
N TYR A 331 -23.84 14.75 -18.09
CA TYR A 331 -23.97 15.80 -17.10
C TYR A 331 -23.08 17.00 -17.41
N GLN A 332 -21.81 16.78 -17.79
CA GLN A 332 -20.93 17.85 -18.25
C GLN A 332 -21.47 18.57 -19.49
N ARG A 333 -21.99 17.82 -20.47
CA ARG A 333 -22.66 18.38 -21.66
C ARG A 333 -23.89 19.19 -21.29
N ALA A 334 -24.69 18.72 -20.33
CA ALA A 334 -25.88 19.41 -19.84
C ALA A 334 -25.53 20.73 -19.14
N ILE A 335 -24.49 20.75 -18.30
CA ILE A 335 -24.03 21.98 -17.66
C ILE A 335 -23.44 22.96 -18.69
N LEU A 336 -22.62 22.47 -19.63
CA LEU A 336 -22.10 23.29 -20.72
C LEU A 336 -23.23 23.85 -21.59
N ALA A 337 -24.35 23.14 -21.76
CA ALA A 337 -25.53 23.61 -22.46
C ALA A 337 -26.34 24.65 -21.67
N ALA A 338 -26.44 24.50 -20.34
CA ALA A 338 -27.18 25.40 -19.45
C ALA A 338 -26.59 26.82 -19.34
N GLY A 339 -25.32 27.00 -19.70
CA GLY A 339 -24.66 28.32 -19.75
C GLY A 339 -23.82 28.64 -18.51
N LYS A 340 -22.98 29.68 -18.62
CA LYS A 340 -22.03 30.06 -17.58
C LYS A 340 -22.78 30.53 -16.33
N SER A 341 -22.69 29.76 -15.25
CA SER A 341 -23.24 30.15 -13.95
C SER A 341 -22.13 30.39 -12.93
N GLN A 342 -22.38 31.27 -11.97
CA GLN A 342 -21.45 31.54 -10.87
C GLN A 342 -21.23 30.34 -9.94
N LEU A 343 -22.02 29.27 -10.07
CA LEU A 343 -21.81 28.06 -9.27
C LEU A 343 -20.87 27.07 -9.96
N VAL A 344 -20.63 27.26 -11.25
CA VAL A 344 -19.85 26.33 -12.07
C VAL A 344 -18.51 26.97 -12.49
N ALA A 345 -18.49 28.29 -12.63
CA ALA A 345 -17.32 29.04 -13.11
C ALA A 345 -16.27 29.35 -12.03
N ARG A 346 -16.60 29.17 -10.74
CA ARG A 346 -15.67 29.44 -9.64
C ARG A 346 -15.60 28.27 -8.66
N PRO A 347 -14.44 28.10 -7.99
CA PRO A 347 -14.35 27.21 -6.84
C PRO A 347 -15.37 27.56 -5.77
N ILE A 348 -16.09 26.57 -5.28
CA ILE A 348 -17.00 26.72 -4.14
C ILE A 348 -16.40 25.93 -2.98
N LYS A 349 -16.21 26.59 -1.84
CA LYS A 349 -15.82 25.89 -0.62
C LYS A 349 -16.94 24.89 -0.24
N PRO A 350 -16.61 23.61 -0.04
CA PRO A 350 -17.59 22.66 0.46
C PRO A 350 -18.11 23.05 1.83
N ILE A 351 -19.39 22.80 2.09
CA ILE A 351 -20.00 23.10 3.38
C ILE A 351 -19.40 22.16 4.44
N ASP A 352 -18.68 22.71 5.40
CA ASP A 352 -18.16 22.01 6.58
C ASP A 352 -18.67 22.64 7.87
N ASP A 353 -18.63 21.89 8.98
CA ASP A 353 -19.13 22.36 10.27
C ASP A 353 -18.11 23.25 11.03
N SER A 354 -16.99 23.60 10.38
CA SER A 354 -15.88 24.34 11.01
C SER A 354 -16.24 25.80 11.28
N LEU A 355 -17.10 26.40 10.45
CA LEU A 355 -17.57 27.77 10.56
C LEU A 355 -19.09 27.79 10.68
N GLN A 356 -19.59 28.15 11.87
CA GLN A 356 -21.02 28.27 12.14
C GLN A 356 -21.43 29.74 12.24
N VAL A 357 -22.59 30.06 11.69
CA VAL A 357 -23.22 31.38 11.86
C VAL A 357 -23.68 31.48 13.31
N TYR A 358 -23.28 32.53 14.02
CA TYR A 358 -23.77 32.77 15.38
C TYR A 358 -25.29 32.97 15.37
N GLU A 359 -26.04 32.19 16.14
CA GLU A 359 -27.48 32.31 16.24
C GLU A 359 -27.85 33.33 17.31
N LEU A 360 -28.75 34.27 16.99
CA LEU A 360 -29.18 35.28 17.94
C LEU A 360 -30.12 34.68 19.01
N PRO A 361 -29.91 34.94 20.31
CA PRO A 361 -30.84 34.57 21.36
C PRO A 361 -32.16 35.37 21.27
N GLN A 362 -33.23 34.86 21.91
CA GLN A 362 -34.56 35.49 21.88
C GLN A 362 -34.56 36.94 22.39
N ALA A 363 -33.66 37.27 23.32
CA ALA A 363 -33.32 38.64 23.69
C ALA A 363 -31.84 38.87 23.34
N PHE A 364 -31.56 39.75 22.38
CA PHE A 364 -30.21 40.00 21.88
C PHE A 364 -29.71 41.39 22.26
N THR A 365 -28.40 41.48 22.50
CA THR A 365 -27.69 42.71 22.81
C THR A 365 -26.94 43.25 21.58
N ARG A 366 -26.37 44.45 21.69
CA ARG A 366 -25.51 45.02 20.64
C ARG A 366 -24.25 44.17 20.40
N GLU A 367 -23.75 43.52 21.44
CA GLU A 367 -22.61 42.60 21.35
C GLU A 367 -22.97 41.33 20.56
N ASP A 368 -24.19 40.81 20.73
CA ASP A 368 -24.68 39.67 19.94
C ASP A 368 -24.78 39.99 18.44
N LEU A 369 -25.16 41.23 18.10
CA LEU A 369 -25.16 41.70 16.71
C LEU A 369 -23.74 41.84 16.14
N GLN A 370 -22.76 42.22 16.96
CA GLN A 370 -21.36 42.26 16.55
C GLN A 370 -20.83 40.85 16.29
N ARG A 371 -21.10 39.89 17.19
CA ARG A 371 -20.72 38.47 17.01
C ARG A 371 -21.37 37.84 15.78
N LEU A 372 -22.65 38.14 15.52
CA LEU A 372 -23.31 37.71 14.29
C LEU A 372 -22.59 38.27 13.05
N LYS A 373 -22.25 39.55 13.07
CA LYS A 373 -21.56 40.19 11.95
C LYS A 373 -20.17 39.60 11.72
N GLU A 374 -19.40 39.39 12.79
CA GLU A 374 -18.08 38.75 12.75
C GLU A 374 -18.16 37.33 12.21
N SER A 375 -19.12 36.51 12.68
CA SER A 375 -19.31 35.15 12.16
C SER A 375 -19.62 35.12 10.65
N LYS A 376 -20.41 36.08 10.15
CA LYS A 376 -20.69 36.23 8.71
C LYS A 376 -19.49 36.72 7.93
N GLN A 377 -18.68 37.62 8.50
CA GLN A 377 -17.45 38.11 7.86
C GLN A 377 -16.42 36.98 7.76
N ASN A 378 -16.23 36.19 8.81
CA ASN A 378 -15.31 35.06 8.80
C ASN A 378 -15.67 34.04 7.71
N ILE A 379 -16.96 33.75 7.52
CA ILE A 379 -17.43 32.86 6.44
C ILE A 379 -17.14 33.45 5.05
N ALA A 380 -17.35 34.76 4.88
CA ALA A 380 -17.08 35.42 3.61
C ALA A 380 -15.59 35.42 3.27
N GLU A 381 -14.74 35.80 4.23
CA GLU A 381 -13.28 35.84 4.06
C GLU A 381 -12.68 34.44 3.78
N ASP A 382 -13.17 33.42 4.48
CA ASP A 382 -12.76 32.03 4.26
C ASP A 382 -13.23 31.49 2.90
N THR A 383 -14.43 31.86 2.45
CA THR A 383 -14.92 31.52 1.11
C THR A 383 -14.06 32.17 0.02
N ASP A 384 -13.73 33.45 0.18
CA ASP A 384 -12.89 34.20 -0.76
C ASP A 384 -11.45 33.66 -0.78
N ALA A 385 -10.90 33.29 0.38
CA ALA A 385 -9.58 32.68 0.48
C ALA A 385 -9.53 31.34 -0.27
N TYR A 386 -10.56 30.50 -0.09
CA TYR A 386 -10.69 29.24 -0.82
C TYR A 386 -10.81 29.46 -2.33
N GLU A 387 -11.60 30.45 -2.76
CA GLU A 387 -11.75 30.80 -4.17
C GLU A 387 -10.41 31.19 -4.80
N GLN A 388 -9.58 31.99 -4.10
CA GLN A 388 -8.25 32.38 -4.60
C GLN A 388 -7.27 31.21 -4.64
N GLU A 389 -7.25 30.35 -3.63
CA GLU A 389 -6.35 29.19 -3.57
C GLU A 389 -6.62 28.21 -4.72
N HIS A 390 -7.90 28.00 -5.08
CA HIS A 390 -8.33 27.00 -6.05
C HIS A 390 -8.66 27.59 -7.44
N LYS A 391 -8.46 28.90 -7.65
CA LYS A 391 -8.76 29.60 -8.91
C LYS A 391 -8.07 28.99 -10.13
N ASN A 392 -6.87 28.46 -9.92
CA ASN A 392 -6.01 27.91 -10.99
C ASN A 392 -6.12 26.38 -11.13
N ASP A 393 -7.05 25.74 -10.44
CA ASP A 393 -7.28 24.31 -10.63
C ASP A 393 -7.73 24.03 -12.07
N LYS A 394 -7.14 22.99 -12.68
CA LYS A 394 -7.33 22.68 -14.11
C LYS A 394 -8.80 22.59 -14.50
N LYS A 395 -9.64 22.02 -13.62
CA LYS A 395 -11.08 21.91 -13.82
C LYS A 395 -11.70 23.28 -14.14
N TYR A 396 -11.50 24.29 -13.28
CA TYR A 396 -12.14 25.60 -13.47
C TYR A 396 -11.51 26.39 -14.62
N VAL A 397 -10.21 26.24 -14.85
CA VAL A 397 -9.51 26.86 -15.99
C VAL A 397 -10.07 26.32 -17.32
N ASP A 398 -10.16 25.00 -17.45
CA ASP A 398 -10.67 24.34 -18.66
C ASP A 398 -12.17 24.64 -18.86
N TYR A 399 -12.95 24.62 -17.79
CA TYR A 399 -14.38 24.91 -17.84
C TYR A 399 -14.67 26.36 -18.24
N ASN A 400 -13.93 27.32 -17.67
CA ASN A 400 -14.06 28.73 -18.03
C ASN A 400 -13.62 28.99 -19.47
N LYS A 401 -12.56 28.33 -19.93
CA LYS A 401 -12.11 28.40 -21.32
C LYS A 401 -13.18 27.86 -22.29
N GLN A 402 -13.82 26.74 -21.96
CA GLN A 402 -14.92 26.19 -22.76
C GLN A 402 -16.13 27.11 -22.83
N PHE A 403 -16.49 27.76 -21.70
CA PHE A 403 -17.54 28.77 -21.71
C PHE A 403 -17.16 30.00 -22.53
N GLU A 404 -15.92 30.47 -22.46
CA GLU A 404 -15.43 31.57 -23.30
C GLU A 404 -15.46 31.22 -24.79
N GLU A 405 -15.06 30.00 -25.16
CA GLU A 405 -15.14 29.51 -26.53
C GLU A 405 -16.59 29.41 -27.01
N ARG A 406 -17.52 28.98 -26.14
CA ARG A 406 -18.95 28.96 -26.43
C ARG A 406 -19.53 30.37 -26.57
N GLU A 407 -19.21 31.30 -25.66
CA GLU A 407 -19.66 32.70 -25.75
C GLU A 407 -19.12 33.37 -27.02
N LYS A 408 -17.85 33.14 -27.38
CA LYS A 408 -17.26 33.60 -28.65
C LYS A 408 -17.91 32.98 -29.88
N ALA A 409 -18.44 31.76 -29.77
CA ALA A 409 -19.19 31.10 -30.83
C ALA A 409 -20.65 31.59 -30.94
N LEU A 410 -21.24 32.03 -29.81
CA LEU A 410 -22.59 32.59 -29.72
C LEU A 410 -22.65 34.09 -30.06
N GLN A 411 -21.54 34.83 -29.91
CA GLN A 411 -21.42 36.21 -30.36
C GLN A 411 -21.48 36.26 -31.90
N GLU A 412 -22.55 36.85 -32.43
CA GLU A 412 -22.71 37.06 -33.87
C GLU A 412 -21.71 38.11 -34.36
N GLU A 413 -20.63 37.68 -35.03
CA GLU A 413 -19.84 38.59 -35.85
C GLU A 413 -20.50 38.77 -37.22
N THR A 414 -21.03 39.97 -37.47
CA THR A 414 -21.36 40.45 -38.81
C THR A 414 -20.11 40.94 -39.53
N ASP A 415 -19.92 40.48 -40.76
CA ASP A 415 -18.86 40.99 -41.64
C ASP A 415 -19.12 42.47 -42.03
N LYS A 416 -18.15 43.19 -42.61
CA LYS A 416 -18.25 44.61 -43.04
C LYS A 416 -19.41 44.92 -44.00
N LYS A 417 -20.14 43.89 -44.46
CA LYS A 417 -21.33 43.95 -45.33
C LYS A 417 -22.62 43.42 -44.66
N GLY A 418 -22.65 43.27 -43.33
CA GLY A 418 -23.87 42.93 -42.57
C GLY A 418 -24.36 41.48 -42.71
N ARG A 419 -23.55 40.55 -43.24
CA ARG A 419 -23.93 39.13 -43.36
C ARG A 419 -23.41 38.31 -42.17
N LYS A 420 -24.27 37.43 -41.64
CA LYS A 420 -23.94 36.50 -40.54
C LYS A 420 -22.87 35.49 -40.97
N LYS A 421 -21.73 35.46 -40.28
CA LYS A 421 -20.66 34.47 -40.52
C LYS A 421 -21.07 33.13 -39.87
N LYS A 422 -21.25 32.05 -40.65
CA LYS A 422 -21.40 30.70 -40.10
C LYS A 422 -20.07 30.24 -39.50
N ARG A 423 -19.98 30.13 -38.18
CA ARG A 423 -18.83 29.51 -37.47
C ARG A 423 -19.15 28.05 -37.13
N LYS A 424 -18.11 27.20 -37.14
CA LYS A 424 -18.23 25.78 -36.75
C LYS A 424 -18.56 25.67 -35.25
N PRO A 425 -19.38 24.69 -34.84
CA PRO A 425 -19.67 24.46 -33.43
C PRO A 425 -18.36 24.17 -32.66
N PRO A 426 -18.28 24.57 -31.37
CA PRO A 426 -17.12 24.27 -30.54
C PRO A 426 -16.95 22.75 -30.45
N LYS A 427 -15.71 22.25 -30.56
CA LYS A 427 -15.41 20.84 -30.33
C LYS A 427 -15.72 20.51 -28.87
N MET A 428 -16.76 19.71 -28.65
CA MET A 428 -17.12 19.22 -27.32
C MET A 428 -16.23 18.02 -26.98
N LEU A 429 -16.01 17.76 -25.69
CA LEU A 429 -15.25 16.57 -25.24
C LEU A 429 -15.89 15.29 -25.84
N GLY A 430 -15.09 14.56 -26.61
CA GLY A 430 -15.46 13.28 -27.23
C GLY A 430 -15.92 13.33 -28.69
N GLU A 431 -15.68 14.41 -29.43
CA GLU A 431 -15.78 14.48 -30.91
C GLU A 431 -14.44 14.47 -31.65
#